data_AF-A0A2M7F489-F1
#
_entry.id   AF-A0A2M7F489-F1
#
_cell.length_a   1.000
_cell.length_b   1.000
_cell.length_c   1.000
_cell.angle_alpha   90.00
_cell.angle_beta   90.00
_cell.angle_gamma   90.00
#
_symmetry.space_group_name_H-M   'P 1'
#
loop_
_entity.id
_entity.type
_entity.pdbx_description
1 polymer ?
#
loop_
_entity_poly.entity_id
_entity_poly.type
_entity_poly.pdbx_seq_one_letter_code
_entity_poly.pdbx_strand_id
1 'polypeptide(L)'
;MKLLSDDTHPEVERLQIDLIRKAPVFRRLQMAVSLTKTTRWLSWQAICKCNPDKTHEERIRQYILHLYGDELLAERIAGYLKKRKESDDSA
;
A
#
# COMPACT_ATOMS: atom_id res chain seq x y z
N MET A 1 29.25 4.29 5.91
CA MET A 1 27.96 3.64 5.55
C MET A 1 26.92 4.74 5.56
N LYS A 2 26.16 4.90 4.46
CA LYS A 2 25.03 5.84 4.45
C LYS A 2 23.88 5.22 5.25
N LEU A 3 23.27 5.97 6.16
CA LEU A 3 22.10 5.53 6.91
C LEU A 3 20.90 5.36 5.97
N LEU A 4 20.06 4.38 6.27
CA LEU A 4 18.76 4.17 5.63
C LEU A 4 17.68 5.08 6.23
N SER A 5 17.81 5.45 7.50
CA SER A 5 16.92 6.42 8.16
C SER A 5 17.70 7.41 9.02
N ASP A 6 17.45 8.70 8.82
CA ASP A 6 18.17 9.79 9.52
C ASP A 6 17.79 9.88 11.01
N ASP A 7 16.66 9.31 11.41
CA ASP A 7 16.17 9.25 12.79
C ASP A 7 16.71 8.05 13.59
N THR A 8 17.48 7.16 12.96
CA THR A 8 17.95 5.92 13.55
C THR A 8 19.45 5.98 13.82
N HIS A 9 19.86 5.74 15.07
CA HIS A 9 21.27 5.73 15.44
C HIS A 9 22.03 4.65 14.63
N PRO A 10 23.25 4.93 14.10
CA PRO A 10 23.95 4.01 13.19
C PRO A 10 24.15 2.58 13.72
N GLU A 11 24.38 2.45 15.03
CA GLU A 11 24.54 1.14 15.67
C GLU A 11 23.23 0.33 15.73
N VAL A 12 22.11 1.02 15.93
CA VAL A 12 20.77 0.39 15.96
C VAL A 12 20.38 -0.07 14.56
N GLU A 13 20.61 0.76 13.54
CA GLU A 13 20.38 0.37 12.15
C GLU A 13 21.22 -0.86 11.77
N ARG A 14 22.51 -0.87 12.14
CA ARG A 14 23.39 -2.01 11.90
C ARG A 14 22.86 -3.28 12.57
N LEU A 15 22.49 -3.19 13.85
CA LEU A 15 21.93 -4.32 14.59
C LEU A 15 20.66 -4.85 13.93
N GLN A 16 19.74 -3.97 13.53
CA GLN A 16 18.49 -4.34 12.89
C GLN A 16 18.72 -5.04 11.54
N ILE A 17 19.63 -4.52 10.71
CA ILE A 17 20.00 -5.13 9.44
C ILE A 17 20.59 -6.53 9.67
N ASP A 18 21.46 -6.68 10.66
CA ASP A 18 22.07 -7.97 10.99
C ASP A 18 21.04 -8.99 11.48
N LEU A 19 20.06 -8.57 12.29
CA LEU A 19 18.95 -9.43 12.71
C LEU A 19 18.09 -9.87 11.52
N ILE A 20 17.77 -8.96 10.60
CA ILE A 20 17.02 -9.29 9.37
C ILE A 20 17.80 -10.27 8.50
N ARG A 21 19.12 -10.09 8.36
CA ARG A 21 19.99 -10.98 7.55
C ARG A 21 20.10 -12.37 8.15
N LYS A 22 20.16 -12.48 9.48
CA LYS A 22 20.21 -13.76 10.21
C LYS A 22 18.86 -14.49 10.22
N ALA A 23 17.75 -13.80 9.95
CA ALA A 23 16.43 -14.42 9.94
C ALA A 23 16.29 -15.44 8.78
N PRO A 24 15.63 -16.58 9.01
CA PRO A 24 15.29 -17.53 7.95
C PRO A 24 14.50 -16.88 6.79
N VAL A 25 14.63 -17.41 5.58
CA VAL A 25 13.96 -16.89 4.37
C VAL A 25 12.46 -16.66 4.59
N PHE A 26 11.76 -17.65 5.17
CA PHE A 26 10.32 -17.55 5.41
C PHE A 26 9.95 -16.39 6.36
N ARG A 27 10.79 -16.09 7.36
CA ARG A 27 10.56 -14.96 8.28
C ARG A 27 10.75 -13.63 7.57
N ARG A 28 11.76 -13.52 6.69
CA ARG A 28 11.96 -12.32 5.88
C ARG A 28 10.77 -12.06 4.96
N LEU A 29 10.25 -13.10 4.30
CA LEU A 29 9.04 -13.00 3.49
C LEU A 29 7.82 -12.60 4.32
N GLN A 30 7.64 -13.19 5.51
CA GLN A 30 6.56 -12.84 6.42
C GLN A 30 6.61 -11.35 6.81
N MET A 31 7.79 -10.82 7.13
CA MET A 31 7.98 -9.40 7.45
C MET A 31 7.64 -8.50 6.25
N ALA A 32 8.10 -8.85 5.05
CA ALA A 32 7.80 -8.09 3.83
C ALA A 32 6.30 -8.08 3.50
N VAL A 33 5.62 -9.22 3.65
CA VAL A 33 4.16 -9.32 3.46
C VAL A 33 3.42 -8.50 4.50
N SER A 34 3.84 -8.57 5.77
CA SER A 34 3.26 -7.78 6.86
C SER A 34 3.38 -6.29 6.58
N LEU A 35 4.59 -5.82 6.21
CA LEU A 35 4.84 -4.44 5.85
C LEU A 35 3.95 -4.00 4.69
N THR A 36 3.87 -4.81 3.62
CA THR A 36 3.05 -4.52 2.45
C THR A 36 1.57 -4.36 2.80
N LYS A 37 1.04 -5.22 3.68
CA LYS A 37 -0.35 -5.11 4.14
C LYS A 37 -0.57 -3.82 4.93
N THR A 38 0.32 -3.50 5.86
CA THR A 38 0.23 -2.29 6.68
C THR A 38 0.31 -1.03 5.83
N THR A 39 1.27 -0.93 4.92
CA THR A 39 1.43 0.26 4.07
C THR A 39 0.25 0.45 3.13
N ARG A 40 -0.27 -0.62 2.52
CA ARG A 40 -1.49 -0.54 1.69
C ARG A 40 -2.70 -0.06 2.48
N TRP A 41 -2.89 -0.57 3.70
CA TRP A 41 -3.97 -0.13 4.58
C TRP A 41 -3.83 1.35 4.95
N LEU A 42 -2.63 1.78 5.37
CA LEU A 42 -2.36 3.19 5.71
C LEU A 42 -2.59 4.12 4.51
N SER A 43 -2.12 3.74 3.32
CA SER A 43 -2.35 4.51 2.09
C SER A 43 -3.83 4.66 1.78
N TRP A 44 -4.62 3.59 1.92
CA TRP A 44 -6.07 3.66 1.74
C TRP A 44 -6.74 4.60 2.75
N GLN A 45 -6.38 4.48 4.04
CA GLN A 45 -6.91 5.36 5.09
C GLN A 45 -6.59 6.83 4.80
N ALA A 46 -5.35 7.13 4.38
CA ALA A 46 -4.94 8.48 4.03
C ALA A 46 -5.76 9.04 2.85
N ILE A 47 -5.95 8.25 1.78
CA ILE A 47 -6.76 8.65 0.62
C ILE A 47 -8.21 8.93 1.03
N CYS A 48 -8.82 8.06 1.83
CA CYS A 48 -10.18 8.28 2.33
C CYS A 48 -10.27 9.56 3.18
N LYS A 49 -9.32 9.78 4.09
CA LYS A 49 -9.28 10.94 4.98
C LYS A 49 -9.10 12.26 4.20
N CYS A 50 -8.24 12.27 3.18
CA CYS A 50 -7.97 13.46 2.38
C CYS A 50 -9.07 13.74 1.34
N ASN A 51 -9.97 12.80 1.07
CA ASN A 51 -11.01 12.93 0.05
C ASN A 51 -12.40 12.51 0.57
N PRO A 52 -12.94 13.18 1.60
CA PRO A 52 -14.20 12.79 2.24
C PRO A 52 -15.43 12.89 1.32
N ASP A 53 -15.38 13.75 0.30
CA ASP A 53 -16.52 13.97 -0.61
C ASP A 53 -16.49 13.08 -1.86
N LYS A 54 -15.39 12.35 -2.08
CA LYS A 54 -15.25 11.46 -3.24
C LYS A 54 -16.00 10.15 -3.06
N THR A 55 -16.49 9.61 -4.16
CA THR A 55 -17.09 8.28 -4.20
C THR A 55 -16.04 7.20 -3.91
N HIS A 56 -16.49 5.98 -3.62
CA HIS A 56 -15.59 4.86 -3.36
C HIS A 56 -14.72 4.54 -4.58
N GLU A 57 -15.31 4.61 -5.77
CA GLU A 57 -14.69 4.33 -7.07
C GLU A 57 -13.61 5.37 -7.40
N GLU A 58 -13.87 6.65 -7.13
CA GLU A 58 -12.90 7.73 -7.30
C GLU A 58 -11.69 7.58 -6.35
N ARG A 59 -11.93 7.18 -5.10
CA ARG A 59 -10.85 6.88 -4.15
C ARG A 59 -10.03 5.67 -4.59
N ILE A 60 -10.66 4.62 -5.09
CA ILE A 60 -9.95 3.45 -5.63
C ILE A 60 -9.11 3.83 -6.84
N ARG A 61 -9.64 4.63 -7.77
CA ARG A 61 -8.90 5.15 -8.91
C ARG A 61 -7.63 5.86 -8.45
N GLN A 62 -7.73 6.78 -7.48
CA GLN A 62 -6.57 7.48 -6.91
C GLN A 62 -5.59 6.51 -6.23
N TYR A 63 -6.08 5.53 -5.49
CA TYR A 63 -5.24 4.53 -4.83
C TYR A 63 -4.42 3.72 -5.85
N ILE A 64 -5.05 3.23 -6.92
CA ILE A 64 -4.36 2.48 -7.97
C ILE A 64 -3.37 3.37 -8.72
N LEU A 65 -3.75 4.61 -9.04
CA LEU A 65 -2.86 5.56 -9.70
C LEU A 65 -1.62 5.84 -8.86
N HIS A 66 -1.76 6.07 -7.54
CA HIS A 66 -0.63 6.29 -6.65
C HIS A 66 0.24 5.05 -6.45
N LEU A 67 -0.37 3.86 -6.41
CA LEU A 67 0.34 2.62 -6.15
C LEU A 67 1.14 2.13 -7.37
N TYR A 68 0.61 2.31 -8.59
CA TYR A 68 1.18 1.75 -9.81
C TYR A 68 1.68 2.81 -10.81
N GLY A 69 1.26 4.07 -10.68
CA GLY A 69 1.61 5.13 -11.64
C GLY A 69 0.97 4.97 -13.01
N ASP A 70 -0.08 4.14 -13.13
CA ASP A 70 -0.74 3.80 -14.41
C ASP A 70 -2.20 4.27 -14.40
N GLU A 71 -2.46 5.29 -15.21
CA GLU A 71 -3.79 5.90 -15.38
C GLU A 71 -4.79 4.95 -16.06
N LEU A 72 -4.34 4.20 -17.07
CA LEU A 72 -5.22 3.29 -17.81
C LEU A 72 -5.67 2.15 -16.90
N LEU A 73 -4.76 1.63 -16.07
CA LEU A 73 -5.09 0.61 -15.08
C LEU A 73 -6.07 1.15 -14.03
N ALA A 74 -5.85 2.36 -13.53
CA ALA A 74 -6.72 3.00 -12.55
C ALA A 74 -8.15 3.16 -13.07
N GLU A 75 -8.32 3.65 -14.29
CA GLU A 75 -9.64 3.82 -14.93
C GLU A 75 -10.34 2.48 -15.15
N ARG A 76 -9.62 1.47 -15.65
CA ARG A 76 -10.20 0.14 -15.89
C ARG A 76 -10.73 -0.50 -14.62
N ILE A 77 -10.00 -0.41 -13.51
CA ILE A 77 -10.42 -0.98 -12.23
C ILE A 77 -11.61 -0.21 -11.66
N ALA A 78 -11.57 1.12 -11.66
CA ALA A 78 -12.69 1.92 -11.17
C ALA A 78 -13.97 1.68 -11.98
N GLY A 79 -13.87 1.63 -13.31
CA GLY A 79 -14.99 1.33 -14.20
C GLY A 79 -15.54 -0.09 -14.01
N TYR A 80 -14.67 -1.09 -13.79
CA TYR A 80 -15.11 -2.46 -13.49
C TYR A 80 -15.91 -2.53 -12.19
N LEU A 81 -15.45 -1.86 -11.13
CA LEU A 81 -16.13 -1.86 -9.84
C LEU A 81 -17.46 -1.13 -9.88
N LYS A 82 -17.54 -0.01 -10.61
CA LYS A 82 -18.79 0.71 -10.83
C LYS A 82 -19.85 -0.20 -11.48
N LYS A 83 -19.50 -0.88 -12.57
CA LYS A 83 -20.40 -1.80 -13.28
C LYS A 83 -20.86 -2.96 -12.39
N ARG A 84 -19.95 -3.49 -11.57
CA ARG A 84 -20.27 -4.58 -10.65
C ARG A 84 -21.30 -4.14 -9.61
N LYS A 85 -21.11 -2.96 -9.01
CA LYS A 85 -22.06 -2.40 -8.05
C LYS A 85 -23.45 -2.18 -8.66
N GLU A 86 -23.51 -1.61 -9.87
CA GLU A 86 -24.77 -1.43 -10.60
C GLU A 86 -25.48 -2.77 -10.89
N SER A 87 -24.73 -3.85 -11.11
CA SER A 87 -25.26 -5.19 -11.33
C SER A 87 -25.80 -5.82 -10.04
N ASP A 88 -25.09 -5.64 -8.92
CA ASP A 88 -25.49 -6.15 -7.61
C ASP A 88 -26.72 -5.40 -7.05
N ASP A 89 -26.88 -4.10 -7.36
CA ASP A 89 -28.04 -3.29 -6.94
C ASP A 89 -29.32 -3.55 -7.77
N SER A 90 -29.19 -4.22 -8.93
CA SER A 90 -30.30 -4.55 -9.84
C SER A 90 -30.87 -5.96 -9.64
N ALA A 91 -30.30 -6.75 -8.72
CA ALA A 91 -30.67 -8.13 -8.40
C ALA A 91 -31.39 -8.23 -7.06
#